data_AF-A0AAD6H9P6-F1
#
_entry.id   AF-A0AAD6H9P6-F1
#
_cell.length_a   1.000
_cell.length_b   1.000
_cell.length_c   1.000
_cell.angle_alpha   90.00
_cell.angle_beta   90.00
_cell.angle_gamma   90.00
#
_symmetry.space_group_name_H-M   'P 1'
#
loop_
_entity.id
_entity.type
_entity.pdbx_description
1 polymer ?
#
loop_
_entity_poly.entity_id
_entity_poly.type
_entity_poly.pdbx_seq_one_letter_code
_entity_poly.pdbx_strand_id
1 'polypeptide(L)'
;MEDWQILIPKLAFEHEFLLHGIFSLAALHMVTTTTDPEQVLSYLDTALECSELAFAPFRGALAHLAPLNCDAVFAQSAIVTIIGIALPRLNAQHRGEPFSMIETMITVFELLQGASKISQISKPWRQASIFFKYEWRGNPMLDPEMANAIAQLRALNGSIENTDSVQHIMNEEAIDSLEDSFAKFTHAPHPAPILAWIAYVKREFVDGLRARQPLQLLILMNWAVLLNELGAHFWWAKGCSEELVAELLSELKDQNEKWKLALQWPQQKVGI
;
A
#
# COMPACT_ATOMS: atom_id res chain seq x y z
N MET A 1 -3.27 -7.61 17.89
CA MET A 1 -2.06 -6.90 18.39
C MET A 1 -1.03 -7.85 19.00
N GLU A 2 -1.41 -8.91 19.71
CA GLU A 2 -0.46 -9.92 20.23
C GLU A 2 0.40 -10.57 19.13
N ASP A 3 -0.14 -10.78 17.92
CA ASP A 3 0.59 -11.44 16.83
C ASP A 3 1.88 -10.69 16.47
N TRP A 4 1.83 -9.38 16.24
CA TRP A 4 3.00 -8.57 15.88
C TRP A 4 3.96 -8.32 17.04
N GLN A 5 3.48 -8.34 18.28
CA GLN A 5 4.32 -8.11 19.46
C GLN A 5 5.04 -9.37 19.94
N ILE A 6 4.46 -10.56 19.71
CA ILE A 6 4.95 -11.82 20.29
C ILE A 6 5.25 -12.86 19.22
N LEU A 7 4.31 -13.13 18.31
CA LEU A 7 4.45 -14.24 17.35
C LEU A 7 5.43 -13.89 16.24
N ILE A 8 5.33 -12.70 15.65
CA ILE A 8 6.21 -12.28 14.55
C ILE A 8 7.68 -12.22 14.98
N PRO A 9 8.05 -11.65 16.15
CA PRO A 9 9.43 -11.71 16.62
C PRO A 9 9.94 -13.14 16.88
N LYS A 10 9.10 -14.02 17.42
CA LYS A 10 9.46 -15.44 17.59
C LYS A 10 9.75 -16.12 16.25
N LEU A 11 8.86 -15.89 15.29
CA LEU A 11 8.99 -16.43 13.93
C LEU A 11 10.23 -15.88 13.22
N ALA A 12 10.63 -14.64 13.51
CA ALA A 12 11.83 -14.03 12.94
C ALA A 12 13.12 -14.76 13.34
N PHE A 13 13.18 -15.36 14.54
CA PHE A 13 14.34 -16.19 14.93
C PHE A 13 14.47 -17.49 14.13
N GLU A 14 13.39 -17.92 13.46
CA GLU A 14 13.40 -19.10 12.59
C GLU A 14 13.63 -18.74 11.11
N HIS A 15 13.53 -17.45 10.75
CA HIS A 15 13.57 -16.96 9.38
C HIS A 15 14.42 -15.69 9.26
N GLU A 16 15.66 -15.83 8.82
CA GLU A 16 16.63 -14.71 8.70
C GLU A 16 16.09 -13.52 7.90
N PHE A 17 15.33 -13.76 6.82
CA PHE A 17 14.75 -12.65 6.05
C PHE A 17 13.79 -11.79 6.88
N LEU A 18 13.00 -12.42 7.75
CA LEU A 18 12.02 -11.73 8.57
C LEU A 18 12.72 -10.94 9.69
N LEU A 19 13.80 -11.51 10.25
CA LEU A 19 14.62 -10.83 11.23
C LEU A 19 15.22 -9.53 10.67
N HIS A 20 15.88 -9.61 9.52
CA HIS A 20 16.47 -8.44 8.87
C HIS A 20 15.39 -7.43 8.42
N GLY A 21 14.22 -7.89 7.96
CA GLY A 21 13.07 -7.02 7.70
C GLY A 21 12.64 -6.23 8.94
N ILE A 22 12.50 -6.89 10.09
CA ILE A 22 12.15 -6.22 11.36
C ILE A 22 13.21 -5.20 11.76
N PHE A 23 14.50 -5.53 11.62
CA PHE A 23 15.58 -4.58 11.92
C PHE A 23 15.59 -3.38 10.99
N SER A 24 15.36 -3.59 9.70
CA SER A 24 15.21 -2.50 8.74
C SER A 24 14.06 -1.56 9.12
N LEU A 25 12.89 -2.12 9.41
CA LEU A 25 11.72 -1.36 9.85
C LEU A 25 11.97 -0.61 11.16
N ALA A 26 12.64 -1.24 12.12
CA ALA A 26 13.00 -0.62 13.38
C ALA A 26 13.97 0.55 13.18
N ALA A 27 14.99 0.39 12.34
CA ALA A 27 15.93 1.45 11.99
C ALA A 27 15.23 2.64 11.32
N LEU A 28 14.29 2.42 10.41
CA LEU A 28 13.49 3.51 9.83
C LEU A 28 12.62 4.21 10.86
N HIS A 29 12.04 3.48 11.82
CA HIS A 29 11.31 4.13 12.91
C HIS A 29 12.24 4.98 13.79
N MET A 30 13.47 4.52 14.05
CA MET A 30 14.49 5.30 14.77
C MET A 30 14.81 6.61 14.05
N VAL A 31 14.89 6.63 12.71
CA VAL A 31 15.05 7.86 11.92
C VAL A 31 14.00 8.92 12.29
N THR A 32 12.74 8.50 12.47
CA THR A 32 11.64 9.45 12.77
C THR A 32 11.63 10.01 14.19
N THR A 33 12.38 9.38 15.10
CA THR A 33 12.39 9.74 16.53
C THR A 33 13.74 10.30 16.99
N THR A 34 14.77 10.21 16.15
CA THR A 34 16.13 10.66 16.45
C THR A 34 16.32 12.11 15.99
N THR A 35 16.90 12.94 16.85
CA THR A 35 17.18 14.35 16.56
C THR A 35 18.59 14.61 16.04
N ASP A 36 19.52 13.70 16.32
CA ASP A 36 20.93 13.81 15.92
C ASP A 36 21.11 13.42 14.44
N PRO A 37 21.56 14.35 13.55
CA PRO A 37 21.68 14.07 12.12
C PRO A 37 22.63 12.93 11.77
N GLU A 38 23.74 12.76 12.49
CA GLU A 38 24.71 11.69 12.21
C GLU A 38 24.10 10.31 12.51
N GLN A 39 23.40 10.18 13.63
CA GLN A 39 22.67 8.96 13.97
C GLN A 39 21.53 8.68 12.99
N VAL A 40 20.81 9.71 12.55
CA VAL A 40 19.76 9.56 11.52
C VAL A 40 20.33 8.93 10.24
N LEU A 41 21.46 9.43 9.76
CA LEU A 41 22.11 8.87 8.56
C LEU A 41 22.58 7.43 8.80
N SER A 42 23.14 7.14 9.97
CA SER A 42 23.55 5.78 10.35
C SER A 42 22.36 4.80 10.41
N TYR A 43 21.19 5.23 10.89
CA TYR A 43 19.99 4.40 10.90
C TYR A 43 19.42 4.19 9.50
N LEU A 44 19.51 5.19 8.61
CA LEU A 44 19.15 5.01 7.19
C LEU A 44 20.05 3.97 6.51
N ASP A 45 21.37 4.03 6.75
CA ASP A 45 22.31 3.03 6.23
C ASP A 45 22.00 1.63 6.76
N THR A 46 21.72 1.52 8.07
CA THR A 46 21.32 0.26 8.71
C THR A 46 20.03 -0.29 8.11
N ALA A 47 19.04 0.59 7.86
CA ALA A 47 17.78 0.19 7.25
C ALA A 47 17.96 -0.38 5.85
N LEU A 48 18.79 0.27 5.02
CA LEU A 48 19.15 -0.18 3.68
C LEU A 48 19.86 -1.54 3.72
N GLU A 49 20.94 -1.65 4.52
CA GLU A 49 21.72 -2.88 4.65
C GLU A 49 20.84 -4.06 5.10
N CYS A 50 20.00 -3.86 6.13
CA CYS A 50 19.09 -4.90 6.59
C CYS A 50 18.04 -5.28 5.53
N SER A 51 17.53 -4.32 4.75
CA SER A 51 16.59 -4.61 3.66
C SER A 51 17.26 -5.44 2.55
N GLU A 52 18.51 -5.13 2.22
CA GLU A 52 19.30 -5.90 1.25
C GLU A 52 19.59 -7.32 1.74
N LEU A 53 20.00 -7.48 3.00
CA LEU A 53 20.22 -8.79 3.63
C LEU A 53 18.95 -9.65 3.66
N ALA A 54 17.78 -9.04 3.84
CA ALA A 54 16.51 -9.75 3.82
C ALA A 54 16.11 -10.25 2.42
N PHE A 55 16.57 -9.58 1.35
CA PHE A 55 16.01 -9.73 0.01
C PHE A 55 16.23 -11.11 -0.60
N ALA A 56 17.48 -11.59 -0.66
CA ALA A 56 17.79 -12.86 -1.29
C ALA A 56 17.16 -14.08 -0.57
N PRO A 57 17.24 -14.19 0.78
CA PRO A 57 16.57 -15.27 1.49
C PRO A 57 15.04 -15.18 1.41
N PHE A 58 14.46 -13.97 1.41
CA PHE A 58 13.03 -13.78 1.19
C PHE A 58 12.59 -14.31 -0.18
N ARG A 59 13.31 -13.94 -1.25
CA ARG A 59 13.05 -14.46 -2.60
C ARG A 59 13.16 -15.98 -2.68
N GLY A 60 14.11 -16.57 -1.97
CA GLY A 60 14.25 -18.03 -1.84
C GLY A 60 13.03 -18.67 -1.16
N ALA A 61 12.53 -18.08 -0.09
CA ALA A 61 11.34 -18.54 0.62
C ALA A 61 10.07 -18.41 -0.22
N LEU A 62 9.93 -17.32 -0.99
CA LEU A 62 8.82 -17.10 -1.93
C LEU A 62 8.77 -18.18 -3.02
N ALA A 63 9.94 -18.58 -3.54
CA ALA A 63 10.04 -19.64 -4.56
C ALA A 63 9.68 -21.03 -4.01
N HIS A 64 9.80 -21.23 -2.69
CA HIS A 64 9.53 -22.50 -2.00
C HIS A 64 8.47 -22.30 -0.90
N LEU A 65 7.35 -21.69 -1.29
CA LEU A 65 6.25 -21.42 -0.37
C LEU A 65 5.64 -22.73 0.15
N ALA A 66 5.56 -22.85 1.48
CA ALA A 66 5.07 -24.02 2.19
C ALA A 66 4.19 -23.59 3.39
N PRO A 67 3.36 -24.47 3.96
CA PRO A 67 2.54 -24.11 5.12
C PRO A 67 3.35 -23.54 6.29
N LEU A 68 4.56 -24.07 6.51
CA LEU A 68 5.40 -23.75 7.67
C LEU A 68 6.06 -22.36 7.58
N ASN A 69 6.40 -21.87 6.38
CA ASN A 69 7.03 -20.56 6.20
C ASN A 69 6.05 -19.47 5.72
N CYS A 70 4.79 -19.84 5.49
CA CYS A 70 3.76 -18.98 4.91
C CYS A 70 3.53 -17.71 5.74
N ASP A 71 3.42 -17.85 7.06
CA ASP A 71 3.21 -16.70 7.96
C ASP A 71 4.42 -15.76 7.95
N ALA A 72 5.64 -16.30 7.89
CA ALA A 72 6.85 -15.49 7.85
C ALA A 72 6.93 -14.69 6.54
N VAL A 73 6.59 -15.33 5.42
CA VAL A 73 6.53 -14.70 4.10
C VAL A 73 5.49 -13.59 4.06
N PHE A 74 4.31 -13.79 4.65
CA PHE A 74 3.28 -12.76 4.73
C PHE A 74 3.70 -11.58 5.61
N ALA A 75 4.29 -11.86 6.78
CA ALA A 75 4.83 -10.83 7.66
C ALA A 75 5.89 -9.98 6.95
N GLN A 76 6.84 -10.63 6.27
CA GLN A 76 7.89 -9.95 5.53
C GLN A 76 7.33 -9.15 4.36
N SER A 77 6.29 -9.65 3.68
CA SER A 77 5.66 -8.91 2.57
C SER A 77 5.09 -7.57 3.06
N ALA A 78 4.40 -7.57 4.21
CA ALA A 78 3.89 -6.34 4.81
C ALA A 78 5.03 -5.39 5.24
N ILE A 79 6.11 -5.92 5.82
CA ILE A 79 7.29 -5.12 6.19
C ILE A 79 7.95 -4.49 4.97
N VAL A 80 8.15 -5.25 3.89
CA VAL A 80 8.74 -4.76 2.62
C VAL A 80 7.88 -3.65 2.02
N THR A 81 6.54 -3.76 2.07
CA THR A 81 5.64 -2.68 1.64
C THR A 81 5.85 -1.41 2.45
N ILE A 82 5.94 -1.53 3.78
CA ILE A 82 6.13 -0.38 4.66
C ILE A 82 7.50 0.27 4.40
N ILE A 83 8.56 -0.54 4.27
CA ILE A 83 9.91 -0.05 3.93
C ILE A 83 9.88 0.65 2.56
N GLY A 84 9.23 0.06 1.56
CA GLY A 84 9.13 0.61 0.21
C GLY A 84 8.41 1.96 0.15
N ILE A 85 7.50 2.25 1.08
CA ILE A 85 6.85 3.56 1.22
C ILE A 85 7.73 4.53 2.02
N ALA A 86 8.26 4.09 3.16
CA ALA A 86 8.92 4.99 4.11
C ALA A 86 10.35 5.37 3.70
N LEU A 87 11.14 4.43 3.19
CA LEU A 87 12.57 4.62 2.95
C LEU A 87 12.86 5.69 1.87
N PRO A 88 12.21 5.70 0.68
CA PRO A 88 12.45 6.75 -0.31
C PRO A 88 12.13 8.15 0.22
N ARG A 89 11.03 8.28 0.96
CA ARG A 89 10.62 9.56 1.57
C ARG A 89 11.63 10.04 2.61
N LEU A 90 12.10 9.15 3.49
CA LEU A 90 13.08 9.50 4.51
C LEU A 90 14.45 9.83 3.92
N ASN A 91 14.87 9.14 2.85
CA ASN A 91 16.06 9.52 2.08
C ASN A 91 15.89 10.91 1.45
N ALA A 92 14.74 11.21 0.86
CA ALA A 92 14.47 12.55 0.32
C ALA A 92 14.59 13.62 1.41
N GLN A 93 13.99 13.36 2.57
CA GLN A 93 13.96 14.28 3.69
C GLN A 93 15.36 14.55 4.29
N HIS A 94 16.20 13.51 4.44
CA HIS A 94 17.46 13.61 5.19
C HIS A 94 18.71 13.64 4.32
N ARG A 95 18.65 13.11 3.09
CA ARG A 95 19.76 13.07 2.13
C ARG A 95 19.55 14.00 0.93
N GLY A 96 18.35 14.57 0.77
CA GLY A 96 18.02 15.41 -0.38
C GLY A 96 17.92 14.62 -1.69
N GLU A 97 17.66 13.31 -1.60
CA GLU A 97 17.44 12.47 -2.78
C GLU A 97 16.16 12.88 -3.53
N PRO A 98 16.12 12.78 -4.87
CA PRO A 98 14.90 13.01 -5.63
C PRO A 98 13.78 12.08 -5.21
N PHE A 99 12.55 12.60 -5.11
CA PHE A 99 11.40 11.84 -4.64
C PHE A 99 10.15 12.19 -5.42
N SER A 100 9.38 11.15 -5.74
CA SER A 100 8.00 11.24 -6.19
C SER A 100 7.21 10.17 -5.46
N MET A 101 6.11 10.58 -4.84
CA MET A 101 5.20 9.68 -4.17
C MET A 101 4.44 8.81 -5.17
N ILE A 102 4.10 9.32 -6.37
CA ILE A 102 3.49 8.51 -7.44
C ILE A 102 4.44 7.37 -7.86
N GLU A 103 5.71 7.67 -8.14
CA GLU A 103 6.70 6.65 -8.54
C GLU A 103 7.01 5.66 -7.41
N THR A 104 7.04 6.15 -6.16
CA THR A 104 7.15 5.29 -4.97
C THR A 104 6.00 4.29 -4.91
N MET A 105 4.76 4.76 -5.09
CA MET A 105 3.60 3.88 -5.11
C MET A 105 3.64 2.88 -6.25
N ILE A 106 3.99 3.29 -7.48
CA ILE A 106 4.19 2.38 -8.63
C ILE A 106 5.19 1.27 -8.28
N THR A 107 6.33 1.63 -7.69
CA THR A 107 7.36 0.67 -7.25
C THR A 107 6.80 -0.31 -6.22
N VAL A 108 6.04 0.19 -5.24
CA VAL A 108 5.43 -0.64 -4.20
C VAL A 108 4.36 -1.59 -4.77
N PHE A 109 3.56 -1.17 -5.76
CA PHE A 109 2.65 -2.08 -6.47
C PHE A 109 3.41 -3.19 -7.17
N GLU A 110 4.47 -2.87 -7.91
CA GLU A 110 5.27 -3.86 -8.65
C GLU A 110 5.92 -4.89 -7.72
N LEU A 111 6.47 -4.44 -6.58
CA LEU A 111 7.02 -5.31 -5.54
C LEU A 111 5.98 -6.30 -5.02
N LEU A 112 4.72 -5.88 -4.92
CA LEU A 112 3.61 -6.68 -4.42
C LEU A 112 2.85 -7.47 -5.49
N GLN A 113 3.12 -7.31 -6.78
CA GLN A 113 2.42 -8.10 -7.83
C GLN A 113 2.58 -9.61 -7.64
N GLY A 114 3.70 -10.06 -7.08
CA GLY A 114 3.92 -11.47 -6.72
C GLY A 114 3.02 -11.96 -5.57
N ALA A 115 2.57 -11.06 -4.69
CA ALA A 115 1.79 -11.39 -3.50
C ALA A 115 0.39 -11.95 -3.84
N SER A 116 -0.22 -11.49 -4.94
CA SER A 116 -1.50 -12.04 -5.42
C SER A 116 -1.41 -13.54 -5.74
N LYS A 117 -0.35 -13.95 -6.44
CA LYS A 117 -0.08 -15.36 -6.80
C LYS A 117 0.23 -16.19 -5.56
N ILE A 118 0.96 -15.62 -4.61
CA ILE A 118 1.28 -16.25 -3.31
C ILE A 118 0.01 -16.48 -2.50
N SER A 119 -0.90 -15.49 -2.43
CA SER A 119 -2.20 -15.60 -1.76
C SER A 119 -3.12 -16.66 -2.37
N GLN A 120 -3.00 -16.90 -3.68
CA GLN A 120 -3.69 -18.01 -4.34
C GLN A 120 -3.08 -19.36 -3.97
N ILE A 121 -1.75 -19.49 -3.98
CA ILE A 121 -1.03 -20.73 -3.63
C ILE A 121 -1.29 -21.11 -2.17
N SER A 122 -1.23 -20.15 -1.26
CA SER A 122 -1.43 -20.37 0.18
C SER A 122 -2.89 -20.48 0.60
N LYS A 123 -3.84 -20.35 -0.35
CA LYS A 123 -5.29 -20.46 -0.08
C LYS A 123 -5.69 -21.66 0.78
N PRO A 124 -5.16 -22.88 0.57
CA PRO A 124 -5.51 -24.05 1.39
C PRO A 124 -5.08 -23.93 2.86
N TRP A 125 -4.12 -23.06 3.18
CA TRP A 125 -3.51 -22.95 4.52
C TRP A 125 -4.00 -21.73 5.29
N ARG A 126 -4.79 -20.85 4.65
CA ARG A 126 -5.26 -19.58 5.25
C ARG A 126 -5.97 -19.78 6.59
N GLN A 127 -6.77 -20.83 6.74
CA GLN A 127 -7.52 -21.07 7.98
C GLN A 127 -6.59 -21.30 9.20
N ALA A 128 -5.34 -21.72 8.98
CA ALA A 128 -4.34 -21.90 10.03
C ALA A 128 -3.43 -20.68 10.22
N SER A 129 -3.43 -19.73 9.28
CA SER A 129 -2.52 -18.59 9.26
C SER A 129 -3.00 -17.47 10.18
N ILE A 130 -2.06 -16.89 10.93
CA ILE A 130 -2.34 -15.75 11.82
C ILE A 130 -2.82 -14.50 11.07
N PHE A 131 -2.45 -14.36 9.79
CA PHE A 131 -2.81 -13.21 8.95
C PHE A 131 -4.23 -13.26 8.40
N PHE A 132 -4.85 -14.45 8.36
CA PHE A 132 -6.20 -14.64 7.83
C PHE A 132 -7.23 -15.00 8.91
N LYS A 133 -6.84 -14.99 10.20
CA LYS A 133 -7.78 -15.12 11.33
C LYS A 133 -8.87 -14.05 11.31
N TYR A 134 -8.52 -12.87 10.79
CA TYR A 134 -9.45 -11.76 10.57
C TYR A 134 -10.05 -11.85 9.17
N GLU A 135 -10.60 -13.00 8.77
CA GLU A 135 -11.47 -13.01 7.59
C GLU A 135 -12.57 -11.98 7.84
N TRP A 136 -12.44 -10.84 7.15
CA TRP A 136 -13.39 -9.75 7.10
C TRP A 136 -14.65 -10.27 6.40
N ARG A 137 -15.40 -11.14 7.07
CA ARG A 137 -16.54 -11.88 6.51
C ARG A 137 -17.81 -11.04 6.40
N GLY A 138 -17.81 -9.85 7.00
CA GLY A 138 -18.84 -8.85 6.73
C GLY A 138 -18.51 -8.13 5.44
N ASN A 139 -19.53 -7.89 4.60
CA ASN A 139 -19.48 -6.84 3.60
C ASN A 139 -20.25 -5.65 4.19
N PRO A 140 -19.61 -4.85 5.05
CA PRO A 140 -20.33 -3.86 5.80
C PRO A 140 -20.80 -2.70 4.91
N MET A 141 -21.82 -2.00 5.39
CA MET A 141 -22.36 -0.85 4.69
C MET A 141 -21.36 0.31 4.69
N LEU A 142 -21.07 0.85 3.52
CA LEU A 142 -20.21 2.02 3.37
C LEU A 142 -20.88 3.28 3.92
N ASP A 143 -20.05 4.20 4.40
CA ASP A 143 -20.49 5.55 4.67
C ASP A 143 -21.03 6.20 3.38
N PRO A 144 -22.14 6.99 3.45
CA PRO A 144 -22.74 7.61 2.27
C PRO A 144 -21.76 8.47 1.45
N GLU A 145 -20.80 9.14 2.07
CA GLU A 145 -19.81 9.95 1.35
C GLU A 145 -18.85 9.07 0.54
N MET A 146 -18.38 7.96 1.13
CA MET A 146 -17.51 6.99 0.44
C MET A 146 -18.26 6.31 -0.71
N ALA A 147 -19.51 5.90 -0.47
CA ALA A 147 -20.36 5.31 -1.50
C ALA A 147 -20.58 6.28 -2.68
N ASN A 148 -20.75 7.57 -2.40
CA ASN A 148 -20.87 8.60 -3.43
C ASN A 148 -19.57 8.80 -4.21
N ALA A 149 -18.41 8.80 -3.55
CA ALA A 149 -17.11 8.90 -4.21
C ALA A 149 -16.87 7.70 -5.15
N ILE A 150 -17.16 6.49 -4.68
CA ILE A 150 -17.09 5.26 -5.50
C ILE A 150 -18.06 5.34 -6.69
N ALA A 151 -19.30 5.81 -6.48
CA ALA A 151 -20.27 5.99 -7.56
C ALA A 151 -19.79 6.99 -8.63
N GLN A 152 -19.10 8.06 -8.23
CA GLN A 152 -18.50 9.03 -9.17
C GLN A 152 -17.37 8.40 -9.99
N LEU A 153 -16.52 7.56 -9.39
CA LEU A 153 -15.48 6.82 -10.13
C LEU A 153 -16.10 5.92 -11.21
N ARG A 154 -17.14 5.16 -10.86
CA ARG A 154 -17.87 4.29 -11.81
C ARG A 154 -18.53 5.09 -12.93
N ALA A 155 -19.18 6.20 -12.57
CA ALA A 155 -19.81 7.07 -13.55
C ALA A 155 -18.79 7.68 -14.53
N LEU A 156 -17.60 8.06 -14.04
CA LEU A 156 -16.52 8.53 -14.89
C LEU A 156 -16.01 7.42 -15.80
N ASN A 157 -15.74 6.22 -15.26
CA ASN A 157 -15.31 5.06 -16.03
C ASN A 157 -16.26 4.74 -17.20
N GLY A 158 -17.57 4.73 -16.94
CA GLY A 158 -18.59 4.49 -17.97
C GLY A 158 -18.77 5.63 -18.99
N SER A 159 -18.25 6.82 -18.71
CA SER A 159 -18.37 8.00 -19.59
C SER A 159 -17.19 8.21 -20.54
N ILE A 160 -16.10 7.45 -20.39
CA ILE A 160 -14.92 7.59 -21.25
C ILE A 160 -15.21 6.96 -22.62
N GLU A 161 -15.44 7.80 -23.62
CA GLU A 161 -15.68 7.40 -25.00
C GLU A 161 -14.48 6.61 -25.57
N ASN A 162 -14.76 5.55 -26.33
CA ASN A 162 -13.76 4.67 -26.97
C ASN A 162 -12.82 3.92 -26.01
N THR A 163 -13.20 3.75 -24.75
CA THR A 163 -12.46 2.88 -23.82
C THR A 163 -12.51 1.43 -24.30
N ASP A 164 -11.35 0.78 -24.40
CA ASP A 164 -11.29 -0.66 -24.61
C ASP A 164 -12.08 -1.36 -23.49
N SER A 165 -12.95 -2.30 -23.87
CA SER A 165 -13.70 -3.15 -22.94
C SER A 165 -12.82 -3.75 -21.83
N VAL A 166 -11.55 -4.09 -22.15
CA VAL A 166 -10.59 -4.61 -21.19
C VAL A 166 -10.21 -3.57 -20.14
N GLN A 167 -9.92 -2.33 -20.58
CA GLN A 167 -9.56 -1.23 -19.69
C GLN A 167 -10.73 -0.85 -18.76
N HIS A 168 -11.95 -0.84 -19.30
CA HIS A 168 -13.15 -0.57 -18.51
C HIS A 168 -13.35 -1.60 -17.40
N ILE A 169 -13.25 -2.90 -17.72
CA ILE A 169 -13.38 -4.00 -16.75
C ILE A 169 -12.30 -3.90 -15.67
N MET A 170 -11.05 -3.63 -16.07
CA MET A 170 -9.93 -3.48 -15.15
C MET A 170 -10.14 -2.32 -14.17
N ASN A 171 -10.67 -1.19 -14.63
CA ASN A 171 -11.00 -0.07 -13.76
C ASN A 171 -12.13 -0.43 -12.78
N GLU A 172 -13.19 -1.10 -13.24
CA GLU A 172 -14.25 -1.59 -12.36
C GLU A 172 -13.70 -2.51 -11.27
N GLU A 173 -12.83 -3.47 -11.61
CA GLU A 173 -12.22 -4.36 -10.61
C GLU A 173 -11.36 -3.61 -9.59
N ALA A 174 -10.63 -2.58 -10.01
CA ALA A 174 -9.85 -1.74 -9.10
C ALA A 174 -10.76 -0.91 -8.17
N ILE A 175 -11.88 -0.40 -8.69
CA ILE A 175 -12.90 0.34 -7.93
C ILE A 175 -13.62 -0.59 -6.95
N ASP A 176 -14.00 -1.80 -7.37
CA ASP A 176 -14.63 -2.81 -6.51
C ASP A 176 -13.71 -3.20 -5.35
N SER A 177 -12.42 -3.42 -5.64
CA SER A 177 -11.44 -3.70 -4.58
C SER A 177 -11.23 -2.51 -3.65
N LEU A 178 -11.32 -1.28 -4.16
CA LEU A 178 -11.20 -0.06 -3.36
C LEU A 178 -12.40 0.11 -2.43
N GLU A 179 -13.60 -0.11 -2.96
CA GLU A 179 -14.86 -0.11 -2.20
C GLU A 179 -14.81 -1.11 -1.05
N ASP A 180 -14.37 -2.34 -1.33
CA ASP A 180 -14.17 -3.39 -0.32
C ASP A 180 -13.13 -2.98 0.74
N SER A 181 -12.09 -2.24 0.34
CA SER A 181 -11.08 -1.73 1.28
C SER A 181 -11.63 -0.64 2.20
N PHE A 182 -12.44 0.29 1.68
CA PHE A 182 -13.17 1.28 2.48
C PHE A 182 -14.11 0.62 3.48
N ALA A 183 -14.93 -0.33 3.02
CA ALA A 183 -15.87 -1.06 3.85
C ALA A 183 -15.15 -1.80 5.00
N LYS A 184 -14.03 -2.46 4.71
CA LYS A 184 -13.25 -3.16 5.74
C LYS A 184 -12.62 -2.22 6.74
N PHE A 185 -12.05 -1.11 6.26
CA PHE A 185 -11.35 -0.15 7.11
C PHE A 185 -12.30 0.56 8.09
N THR A 186 -13.50 0.95 7.66
CA THR A 186 -14.49 1.60 8.54
C THR A 186 -14.93 0.71 9.70
N HIS A 187 -14.89 -0.62 9.54
CA HIS A 187 -15.29 -1.57 10.57
C HIS A 187 -14.18 -1.88 11.57
N ALA A 188 -12.94 -1.91 11.10
CA ALA A 188 -11.78 -2.07 11.96
C ALA A 188 -10.57 -1.38 11.31
N PRO A 189 -10.12 -0.27 11.88
CA PRO A 189 -8.92 0.42 11.43
C PRO A 189 -7.71 -0.52 11.52
N HIS A 190 -7.31 -1.07 10.37
CA HIS A 190 -6.19 -1.99 10.26
C HIS A 190 -5.46 -1.71 8.95
N PRO A 191 -4.11 -1.77 8.90
CA PRO A 191 -3.37 -1.56 7.66
C PRO A 191 -3.66 -2.62 6.59
N ALA A 192 -4.00 -3.85 6.99
CA ALA A 192 -4.09 -4.97 6.06
C ALA A 192 -5.07 -4.77 4.89
N PRO A 193 -6.32 -4.32 5.06
CA PRO A 193 -7.19 -4.02 3.91
C PRO A 193 -6.60 -3.01 2.93
N ILE A 194 -5.92 -1.98 3.44
CA ILE A 194 -5.35 -0.90 2.63
C ILE A 194 -4.12 -1.40 1.85
N LEU A 195 -3.24 -2.15 2.51
CA LEU A 195 -2.10 -2.80 1.86
C LEU A 195 -2.53 -3.94 0.92
N ALA A 196 -3.64 -4.63 1.23
CA ALA A 196 -4.20 -5.66 0.37
C ALA A 196 -4.66 -5.09 -0.97
N TRP A 197 -5.26 -3.90 -0.99
CA TRP A 197 -5.60 -3.23 -2.25
C TRP A 197 -4.38 -3.13 -3.18
N ILE A 198 -3.24 -2.65 -2.65
CA ILE A 198 -1.99 -2.59 -3.40
C ILE A 198 -1.57 -3.96 -3.95
N ALA A 199 -1.70 -5.01 -3.14
CA ALA A 199 -1.30 -6.36 -3.52
C ALA A 199 -2.22 -7.05 -4.54
N TYR A 200 -3.49 -6.64 -4.66
CA TYR A 200 -4.48 -7.31 -5.52
C TYR A 200 -4.83 -6.54 -6.78
N VAL A 201 -4.53 -5.24 -6.85
CA VAL A 201 -4.66 -4.46 -8.08
C VAL A 201 -3.82 -5.08 -9.19
N LYS A 202 -4.40 -5.20 -10.38
CA LYS A 202 -3.78 -5.89 -11.52
C LYS A 202 -2.65 -5.08 -12.14
N ARG A 203 -1.74 -5.77 -12.82
CA ARG A 203 -0.56 -5.15 -13.47
C ARG A 203 -0.97 -4.07 -14.47
N GLU A 204 -2.02 -4.31 -15.22
CA GLU A 204 -2.54 -3.43 -16.26
C GLU A 204 -3.00 -2.09 -15.67
N PHE A 205 -3.50 -2.07 -14.43
CA PHE A 205 -3.85 -0.84 -13.75
C PHE A 205 -2.60 -0.02 -13.42
N VAL A 206 -1.55 -0.69 -12.97
CA VAL A 206 -0.24 -0.07 -12.70
C VAL A 206 0.39 0.46 -13.99
N ASP A 207 0.22 -0.24 -15.11
CA ASP A 207 0.65 0.25 -16.42
C ASP A 207 -0.10 1.55 -16.80
N GLY A 208 -1.39 1.66 -16.47
CA GLY A 208 -2.16 2.89 -16.58
C GLY A 208 -1.63 4.03 -15.70
N LEU A 209 -1.23 3.75 -14.45
CA LEU A 209 -0.58 4.73 -13.56
C LEU A 209 0.76 5.22 -14.14
N ARG A 210 1.58 4.31 -14.68
CA ARG A 210 2.85 4.67 -15.33
C ARG A 210 2.63 5.53 -16.57
N ALA A 211 1.58 5.23 -17.33
CA ALA A 211 1.16 6.02 -18.48
C ALA A 211 0.39 7.30 -18.10
N ARG A 212 0.30 7.63 -16.80
CA ARG A 212 -0.41 8.81 -16.27
C ARG A 212 -1.85 8.94 -16.77
N GLN A 213 -2.52 7.80 -16.91
CA GLN A 213 -3.90 7.77 -17.38
C GLN A 213 -4.83 8.40 -16.31
N PRO A 214 -5.64 9.41 -16.67
CA PRO A 214 -6.34 10.23 -15.68
C PRO A 214 -7.23 9.44 -14.70
N LEU A 215 -7.93 8.41 -15.17
CA LEU A 215 -8.85 7.65 -14.32
C LEU A 215 -8.09 6.80 -13.29
N GLN A 216 -6.97 6.19 -13.67
CA GLN A 216 -6.15 5.38 -12.77
C GLN A 216 -5.51 6.27 -11.70
N LEU A 217 -5.03 7.47 -12.09
CA LEU A 217 -4.56 8.48 -11.15
C LEU A 217 -5.66 8.90 -10.17
N LEU A 218 -6.88 9.11 -10.65
CA LEU A 218 -8.02 9.47 -9.80
C LEU A 218 -8.42 8.32 -8.85
N ILE A 219 -8.38 7.06 -9.30
CA ILE A 219 -8.62 5.90 -8.44
C ILE A 219 -7.54 5.82 -7.35
N LEU A 220 -6.27 6.02 -7.70
CA LEU A 220 -5.17 6.09 -6.73
C LEU A 220 -5.34 7.26 -5.75
N MET A 221 -5.84 8.40 -6.22
CA MET A 221 -6.14 9.56 -5.38
C MET A 221 -7.25 9.27 -4.36
N ASN A 222 -8.26 8.49 -4.75
CA ASN A 222 -9.29 8.03 -3.81
C ASN A 222 -8.72 7.02 -2.81
N TRP A 223 -7.81 6.12 -3.23
CA TRP A 223 -7.08 5.25 -2.31
C TRP A 223 -6.20 6.04 -1.32
N ALA A 224 -5.66 7.21 -1.71
CA ALA A 224 -4.90 8.07 -0.81
C ALA A 224 -5.70 8.54 0.42
N VAL A 225 -7.03 8.55 0.36
CA VAL A 225 -7.88 8.81 1.53
C VAL A 225 -7.71 7.73 2.60
N LEU A 226 -7.63 6.45 2.20
CA LEU A 226 -7.32 5.36 3.13
C LEU A 226 -5.90 5.52 3.72
N LEU A 227 -4.95 5.95 2.90
CA LEU A 227 -3.58 6.21 3.34
C LEU A 227 -3.53 7.35 4.38
N ASN A 228 -4.35 8.37 4.23
CA ASN A 228 -4.48 9.48 5.18
C ASN A 228 -4.95 8.99 6.55
N GLU A 229 -5.97 8.13 6.57
CA GLU A 229 -6.46 7.52 7.81
C GLU A 229 -5.38 6.67 8.49
N LEU A 230 -4.51 5.99 7.73
CA LEU A 230 -3.35 5.32 8.30
C LEU A 230 -2.31 6.30 8.85
N GLY A 231 -2.11 7.44 8.21
CA GLY A 231 -1.19 8.48 8.66
C GLY A 231 -1.50 9.02 10.05
N ALA A 232 -2.76 8.94 10.48
CA ALA A 232 -3.18 9.31 11.85
C ALA A 232 -2.68 8.33 12.93
N HIS A 233 -2.37 7.09 12.56
CA HIS A 233 -2.06 6.00 13.50
C HIS A 233 -0.67 5.38 13.31
N PHE A 234 -0.11 5.47 12.10
CA PHE A 234 1.12 4.78 11.73
C PHE A 234 2.14 5.78 11.18
N TRP A 235 3.32 5.82 11.82
CA TRP A 235 4.39 6.76 11.51
C TRP A 235 4.81 6.74 10.03
N TRP A 236 4.81 5.55 9.41
CA TRP A 236 5.28 5.38 8.03
C TRP A 236 4.31 5.98 7.02
N ALA A 237 3.01 6.03 7.32
CA ALA A 237 1.98 6.60 6.45
C ALA A 237 1.78 8.11 6.64
N LYS A 238 2.28 8.69 7.74
CA LYS A 238 2.07 10.09 8.06
C LYS A 238 2.62 11.01 6.97
N GLY A 239 1.78 11.90 6.42
CA GLY A 239 2.15 12.85 5.36
C GLY A 239 2.17 12.26 3.95
N CYS A 240 2.08 10.94 3.80
CA CYS A 240 2.12 10.27 2.49
C CYS A 240 0.95 10.69 1.59
N SER A 241 -0.25 10.79 2.16
CA SER A 241 -1.46 11.13 1.43
C SER A 241 -1.41 12.53 0.87
N GLU A 242 -0.87 13.48 1.64
CA GLU A 242 -0.76 14.87 1.28
C GLU A 242 0.21 15.05 0.10
N GLU A 243 1.39 14.41 0.19
CA GLU A 243 2.37 14.36 -0.88
C GLU A 243 1.79 13.72 -2.15
N LEU A 244 1.12 12.57 -2.00
CA LEU A 244 0.52 11.84 -3.12
C LEU A 244 -0.59 12.64 -3.80
N VAL A 245 -1.52 13.21 -3.04
CA VAL A 245 -2.64 13.99 -3.57
C VAL A 245 -2.13 15.27 -4.25
N ALA A 246 -1.13 15.94 -3.68
CA ALA A 246 -0.54 17.11 -4.32
C ALA A 246 0.08 16.79 -5.69
N GLU A 247 0.83 15.69 -5.80
CA GLU A 247 1.38 15.21 -7.08
C GLU A 247 0.27 14.84 -8.07
N LEU A 248 -0.73 14.08 -7.64
CA LEU A 248 -1.84 13.62 -8.49
C LEU A 248 -2.69 14.78 -9.00
N LEU A 249 -2.98 15.78 -8.17
CA LEU A 249 -3.65 17.00 -8.59
C LEU A 249 -2.85 17.74 -9.66
N SER A 250 -1.52 17.68 -9.59
CA SER A 250 -0.69 18.35 -10.57
C SER A 250 -0.78 17.70 -11.96
N GLU A 251 -0.95 16.39 -12.00
CA GLU A 251 -1.15 15.61 -13.24
C GLU A 251 -2.59 15.75 -13.78
N LEU A 252 -3.56 16.09 -12.92
CA LEU A 252 -5.00 16.13 -13.26
C LEU A 252 -5.55 17.55 -13.49
N LYS A 253 -4.70 18.57 -13.69
CA LYS A 253 -5.11 20.00 -13.75
C LYS A 253 -6.08 20.34 -14.90
N ASP A 254 -5.97 19.69 -16.05
CA ASP A 254 -6.68 20.07 -17.28
C ASP A 254 -8.01 19.32 -17.50
N GLN A 255 -8.64 18.84 -16.43
CA GLN A 255 -9.86 18.02 -16.53
C GLN A 255 -11.16 18.85 -16.51
N ASN A 256 -12.22 18.30 -17.10
CA ASN A 256 -13.53 18.96 -17.19
C ASN A 256 -14.28 19.01 -15.84
N GLU A 257 -15.41 19.73 -15.78
CA GLU A 257 -16.17 19.93 -14.53
C GLU A 257 -16.61 18.65 -13.81
N LYS A 258 -16.92 17.56 -14.55
CA LYS A 258 -17.28 16.29 -13.92
C LYS A 258 -16.12 15.68 -13.14
N TRP A 259 -14.91 15.81 -13.67
CA TRP A 259 -13.70 15.35 -13.00
C TRP A 259 -13.37 16.22 -11.79
N LYS A 260 -13.57 17.54 -11.88
CA LYS A 260 -13.37 18.44 -10.74
C LYS A 260 -14.22 18.04 -9.54
N LEU A 261 -15.48 17.63 -9.75
CA LEU A 261 -16.32 17.12 -8.66
C LEU A 261 -15.75 15.85 -8.02
N ALA A 262 -15.24 14.92 -8.83
CA ALA A 262 -14.62 13.69 -8.32
C ALA A 262 -13.26 13.90 -7.63
N LEU A 263 -12.57 14.99 -7.95
CA LEU A 263 -11.32 15.41 -7.28
C LEU A 263 -11.58 16.04 -5.91
N GLN A 264 -12.71 16.73 -5.72
CA GLN A 264 -13.00 17.47 -4.48
C GLN A 264 -13.07 16.58 -3.25
N TRP A 265 -13.66 15.40 -3.35
CA TRP A 265 -13.81 14.50 -2.22
C TRP A 265 -12.46 14.04 -1.62
N PRO A 266 -11.53 13.46 -2.40
CA PRO A 266 -10.23 13.08 -1.83
C PRO A 266 -9.41 14.28 -1.35
N GLN A 267 -9.51 15.45 -2.01
CA GLN A 267 -8.88 16.70 -1.53
C GLN A 267 -9.36 17.08 -0.12
N GLN A 268 -10.68 17.13 0.07
CA GLN A 268 -11.29 17.48 1.35
C GLN A 268 -10.94 16.49 2.46
N LYS A 269 -10.89 15.19 2.14
CA LYS A 269 -10.56 14.14 3.12
C LYS A 269 -9.10 14.18 3.55
N VAL A 270 -8.19 14.53 2.64
CA VAL A 270 -6.75 14.67 2.94
C VAL A 270 -6.40 16.05 3.51
N GLY A 271 -7.25 17.06 3.30
CA GLY A 271 -7.07 18.41 3.83
C GLY A 271 -6.19 19.32 2.95
N ILE A 272 -6.24 19.12 1.62
CA ILE A 272 -5.55 19.93 0.60
C ILE A 272 -6.54 20.78 -0.20
#